data_AF-D9PUN6-F1
#
_entry.id   AF-D9PUN6-F1
#
_cell.length_a   1.000
_cell.length_b   1.000
_cell.length_c   1.000
_cell.angle_alpha   90.00
_cell.angle_beta   90.00
_cell.angle_gamma   90.00
#
_symmetry.space_group_name_H-M   'P 1'
#
loop_
_entity.id
_entity.type
_entity.pdbx_description
1 polymer ?
#
loop_
_entity_poly.entity_id
_entity_poly.type
_entity_poly.pdbx_seq_one_letter_code
_entity_poly.pdbx_strand_id
1 'polypeptide(L)'
;MPRKYNIDRVILEILQEGDLSRAEIVDRIRSRIEFSVTDKTINEAIFKLLKASRITVTGYDLSIYNGIDRVQSLKPDGIIFGLVQRDPLEMNLLIRKLESENLHESESALNKLRKIFRAKTAEIGVDAEAIFGMIVNEILSLDPDQKRILTQKLAYALSDEDDAPEQLRHLITYFEIRAGNM
;
A
#
# COMPACT_ATOMS: atom_id res chain seq x y z
N MET A 1 30.81 7.31 -3.63
CA MET A 1 29.69 8.11 -4.17
C MET A 1 28.53 8.01 -3.19
N PRO A 2 27.95 9.11 -2.69
CA PRO A 2 26.84 9.01 -1.76
C PRO A 2 25.65 8.40 -2.51
N ARG A 3 25.09 7.30 -1.97
CA ARG A 3 23.90 6.65 -2.52
C ARG A 3 22.80 7.70 -2.58
N LYS A 4 22.19 7.88 -3.74
CA LYS A 4 21.00 8.72 -3.92
C LYS A 4 19.93 8.16 -2.97
N TYR A 5 19.81 8.72 -1.77
CA TYR A 5 18.81 8.27 -0.80
C TYR A 5 17.45 8.45 -1.46
N ASN A 6 16.71 7.35 -1.56
CA ASN A 6 15.39 7.37 -2.15
C ASN A 6 14.44 8.06 -1.17
N ILE A 7 14.05 9.31 -1.43
CA ILE A 7 13.15 10.09 -0.57
C ILE A 7 11.86 9.32 -0.30
N ASP A 8 11.38 8.52 -1.25
CA ASP A 8 10.25 7.61 -1.05
C ASP A 8 10.45 6.70 0.17
N ARG A 9 11.64 6.10 0.30
CA ARG A 9 11.98 5.20 1.41
C ARG A 9 12.07 5.94 2.73
N VAL A 10 12.69 7.12 2.74
CA VAL A 10 12.82 7.94 3.95
C VAL A 10 11.46 8.38 4.46
N ILE A 11 10.53 8.78 3.58
CA ILE A 11 9.15 9.12 3.96
C ILE A 11 8.47 7.92 4.63
N LEU A 12 8.61 6.72 4.04
CA LEU A 12 7.98 5.53 4.60
C LEU A 12 8.55 5.15 5.96
N GLU A 13 9.88 5.23 6.14
CA GLU A 13 10.53 4.99 7.43
C GLU A 13 10.10 6.00 8.49
N ILE A 14 9.92 7.27 8.12
CA ILE A 14 9.43 8.30 9.04
C ILE A 14 7.96 8.04 9.44
N LEU A 15 7.12 7.63 8.49
CA LEU A 15 5.70 7.33 8.74
C LEU A 15 5.47 5.99 9.48
N GLN A 16 6.50 5.15 9.62
CA GLN A 16 6.43 3.99 10.53
C GLN A 16 6.35 4.42 12.01
N GLU A 17 6.81 5.63 12.34
CA GLU A 17 6.77 6.18 13.70
C GLU A 17 5.41 6.78 14.06
N GLY A 18 4.51 6.92 13.08
CA GLY A 18 3.17 7.47 13.24
C GLY A 18 2.79 8.41 12.09
N ASP A 19 1.52 8.83 12.13
CA ASP A 19 0.96 9.80 11.20
C ASP A 19 1.59 11.19 11.40
N LEU A 20 1.91 11.87 10.30
CA LEU A 20 2.63 13.15 10.34
C LEU A 20 2.07 14.13 9.32
N SER A 21 2.01 15.40 9.72
CA SER A 21 1.72 16.51 8.81
C SER A 21 2.81 16.66 7.74
N ARG A 22 2.46 17.26 6.61
CA ARG A 22 3.43 17.61 5.55
C ARG A 22 4.58 18.44 6.11
N ALA A 23 4.30 19.37 7.02
CA ALA A 23 5.33 20.16 7.70
C ALA A 23 6.31 19.27 8.47
N GLU A 24 5.81 18.38 9.32
CA GLU A 24 6.64 17.46 10.11
C GLU A 24 7.45 16.50 9.23
N ILE A 25 6.88 16.00 8.13
CA ILE A 25 7.61 15.15 7.17
C ILE A 25 8.79 15.92 6.59
N VAL A 26 8.59 17.17 6.17
CA VAL A 26 9.66 18.01 5.61
C VAL A 26 10.77 18.22 6.64
N ASP A 27 10.42 18.57 7.87
CA ASP A 27 11.38 18.82 8.95
C ASP A 27 12.16 17.56 9.31
N ARG A 28 11.49 16.42 9.44
CA ARG A 28 12.15 15.13 9.72
C ARG A 28 13.07 14.71 8.59
N ILE A 29 12.65 14.84 7.33
CA ILE A 29 13.52 14.54 6.18
C ILE A 29 14.80 15.39 6.25
N ARG A 30 14.66 16.72 6.41
CA ARG A 30 15.79 17.65 6.47
C ARG A 30 16.72 17.39 7.65
N SER A 31 16.19 16.89 8.77
CA SER A 31 17.00 16.51 9.93
C SER A 31 17.79 15.21 9.74
N ARG A 32 17.34 14.31 8.86
CA ARG A 32 17.94 12.98 8.65
C ARG A 32 18.94 12.90 7.52
N ILE A 33 18.87 13.80 6.55
CA ILE A 33 19.69 13.75 5.35
C ILE A 33 20.81 14.81 5.39
N GLU A 34 22.01 14.42 4.97
CA GLU A 34 23.18 15.30 4.96
C GLU A 34 23.22 16.26 3.74
N PHE A 35 22.26 16.14 2.81
CA PHE A 35 22.21 16.93 1.59
C PHE A 35 20.92 17.74 1.48
N SER A 36 20.97 18.88 0.80
CA SER A 36 19.79 19.73 0.64
C SER A 36 18.73 19.04 -0.23
N VAL A 37 17.50 19.00 0.26
CA VAL A 37 16.33 18.53 -0.49
C VAL A 37 15.29 19.64 -0.54
N THR A 38 14.79 19.87 -1.75
CA THR A 38 13.78 20.89 -2.02
C THR A 38 12.38 20.39 -1.67
N ASP A 39 11.49 21.32 -1.32
CA ASP A 39 10.06 21.06 -1.17
C ASP A 39 9.46 20.34 -2.39
N LYS A 40 9.89 20.72 -3.59
CA LYS A 40 9.44 20.11 -4.84
C LYS A 40 9.72 18.61 -4.86
N THR A 41 10.95 18.22 -4.51
CA THR A 41 11.37 16.81 -4.49
C THR A 41 10.57 16.00 -3.46
N ILE A 42 10.31 16.57 -2.28
CA ILE A 42 9.51 15.93 -1.24
C ILE A 42 8.06 15.77 -1.72
N ASN A 43 7.47 16.81 -2.29
CA ASN A 43 6.10 16.78 -2.80
C ASN A 43 5.94 15.78 -3.96
N GLU A 44 6.92 15.67 -4.85
CA GLU A 44 6.92 14.65 -5.91
C GLU A 44 6.95 13.22 -5.33
N ALA A 45 7.76 12.99 -4.30
CA ALA A 45 7.82 11.70 -3.61
C ALA A 45 6.51 11.37 -2.87
N ILE A 46 5.94 12.32 -2.12
CA ILE A 46 4.63 12.17 -1.48
C ILE A 46 3.56 11.83 -2.53
N PHE A 47 3.50 12.59 -3.62
CA PHE A 47 2.52 12.37 -4.69
C PHE A 47 2.67 10.98 -5.33
N LYS A 48 3.92 10.56 -5.56
CA LYS A 48 4.22 9.21 -6.07
C LYS A 48 3.76 8.12 -5.10
N LEU A 49 4.00 8.28 -3.80
CA LEU A 49 3.58 7.33 -2.76
C LEU A 49 2.05 7.26 -2.60
N LEU A 50 1.35 8.39 -2.69
CA LEU A 50 -0.12 8.46 -2.72
C LEU A 50 -0.67 7.72 -3.94
N LYS A 51 -0.13 7.99 -5.13
CA LYS A 51 -0.53 7.33 -6.38
C LYS A 51 -0.27 5.82 -6.35
N ALA A 52 0.74 5.40 -5.60
CA ALA A 52 1.07 3.99 -5.37
C ALA A 52 0.28 3.36 -4.20
N SER A 53 -0.60 4.10 -3.53
CA SER A 53 -1.35 3.64 -2.34
C SER A 53 -0.44 3.04 -1.27
N ARG A 54 0.71 3.68 -1.04
CA ARG A 54 1.64 3.33 0.05
C ARG A 54 1.44 4.23 1.27
N ILE A 55 0.97 5.44 1.05
CA ILE A 55 0.55 6.39 2.08
C ILE A 55 -0.86 6.89 1.74
N THR A 56 -1.56 7.41 2.74
CA THR A 56 -2.89 8.00 2.60
C THR A 56 -2.97 9.30 3.38
N VAL A 57 -3.97 10.13 3.08
CA VAL A 57 -4.31 11.28 3.93
C VAL A 57 -5.20 10.79 5.06
N THR A 58 -4.76 10.98 6.30
CA THR A 58 -5.50 10.54 7.51
C THR A 58 -6.16 11.69 8.25
N GLY A 59 -5.76 12.93 7.96
CA GLY A 59 -6.37 14.10 8.60
C GLY A 59 -5.76 15.42 8.16
N TYR A 60 -5.99 16.44 8.99
CA TYR A 60 -5.46 17.77 8.78
C TYR A 60 -5.10 18.43 10.11
N ASP A 61 -3.86 18.91 10.25
CA ASP A 61 -3.38 19.65 11.40
C ASP A 61 -3.78 21.13 11.29
N LEU A 62 -4.72 21.54 12.16
CA LEU A 62 -5.16 22.93 12.26
C LEU A 62 -4.18 23.83 13.03
N SER A 63 -3.23 23.24 13.76
CA SER A 63 -2.27 23.99 14.57
C SER A 63 -1.36 24.90 13.73
N ILE A 64 -1.20 24.60 12.43
CA ILE A 64 -0.49 25.45 11.46
C ILE A 64 -1.10 26.86 11.31
N TYR A 65 -2.34 27.04 11.79
CA TYR A 65 -3.07 28.31 11.77
C TYR A 65 -3.13 29.00 13.13
N ASN A 66 -2.40 28.51 14.14
CA ASN A 66 -2.37 29.17 15.45
C ASN A 66 -1.92 30.63 15.31
N GLY A 67 -2.72 31.56 15.83
CA GLY A 67 -2.49 33.00 15.70
C GLY A 67 -2.95 33.63 14.38
N ILE A 68 -3.70 32.89 13.54
CA ILE A 68 -4.32 33.39 12.31
C ILE A 68 -5.83 33.57 12.55
N ASP A 69 -6.29 34.83 12.54
CA ASP A 69 -7.69 35.16 12.82
C ASP A 69 -8.67 34.71 11.72
N ARG A 70 -8.21 34.59 10.48
CA ARG A 70 -9.03 34.18 9.34
C ARG A 70 -8.26 33.38 8.31
N VAL A 71 -8.63 32.12 8.16
CA VAL A 71 -8.09 31.22 7.12
C VAL A 71 -8.76 31.51 5.77
N GLN A 72 -7.96 31.81 4.75
CA GLN A 72 -8.46 32.04 3.38
C GLN A 72 -8.41 30.78 2.51
N SER A 73 -7.47 29.87 2.77
CA SER A 73 -7.32 28.60 2.05
C SER A 73 -6.63 27.55 2.91
N LEU A 74 -6.92 26.27 2.64
CA LEU A 74 -6.21 25.15 3.22
C LEU A 74 -4.79 25.07 2.66
N LYS A 75 -3.79 25.09 3.55
CA LYS A 75 -2.37 24.97 3.20
C LYS A 75 -1.99 23.49 3.10
N PRO A 76 -1.14 23.10 2.15
CA PRO A 76 -0.62 21.74 2.08
C PRO A 76 0.11 21.28 3.35
N ASP A 77 0.70 22.23 4.10
CA ASP A 77 1.49 21.96 5.31
C ASP A 77 0.74 21.21 6.39
N GLY A 78 -0.59 21.43 6.49
CA GLY A 78 -1.43 20.76 7.47
C GLY A 78 -1.91 19.38 7.06
N ILE A 79 -1.71 18.93 5.81
CA ILE A 79 -2.20 17.62 5.40
C ILE A 79 -1.43 16.55 6.19
N ILE A 80 -2.14 15.71 6.94
CA ILE A 80 -1.57 14.60 7.71
C ILE A 80 -1.59 13.36 6.82
N PHE A 81 -0.42 12.74 6.69
CA PHE A 81 -0.23 11.49 5.99
C PHE A 81 0.04 10.36 6.98
N GLY A 82 -0.52 9.20 6.67
CA GLY A 82 -0.24 7.93 7.35
C GLY A 82 0.15 6.85 6.34
N LEU A 83 0.72 5.75 6.83
CA LEU A 83 0.86 4.55 6.00
C LEU A 83 -0.53 4.01 5.66
N VAL A 84 -0.70 3.46 4.46
CA VAL A 84 -1.90 2.68 4.16
C VAL A 84 -1.81 1.39 4.98
N GLN A 85 -2.66 1.25 6.00
CA GLN A 85 -2.91 -0.02 6.65
C GLN A 85 -4.00 -0.76 5.88
N ARG A 86 -3.68 -1.97 5.44
CA ARG A 86 -4.61 -2.87 4.76
C ARG A 86 -5.10 -3.88 5.77
N ASP A 87 -6.33 -3.75 6.21
CA ASP A 87 -6.95 -4.80 7.01
C ASP A 87 -7.50 -5.94 6.12
N PRO A 88 -7.72 -7.15 6.69
CA PRO A 88 -8.27 -8.27 5.94
C PRO A 88 -9.67 -8.02 5.34
N LEU A 89 -10.49 -7.18 5.95
CA LEU A 89 -11.84 -6.86 5.45
C LEU A 89 -11.76 -6.02 4.17
N GLU A 90 -10.93 -4.97 4.15
CA GLU A 90 -10.69 -4.16 2.95
C GLU A 90 -10.15 -5.00 1.79
N MET A 91 -9.22 -5.92 2.08
CA MET A 91 -8.69 -6.84 1.07
C MET A 91 -9.78 -7.79 0.56
N ASN A 92 -10.66 -8.27 1.44
CA ASN A 92 -11.79 -9.12 1.06
C ASN A 92 -12.74 -8.38 0.11
N LEU A 93 -13.10 -7.13 0.46
CA LEU A 93 -13.96 -6.28 -0.38
C LEU A 93 -13.31 -6.02 -1.74
N LEU A 94 -11.99 -5.79 -1.78
CA LEU A 94 -11.26 -5.61 -3.03
C LEU A 94 -11.26 -6.88 -3.90
N ILE A 95 -11.09 -8.06 -3.32
CA ILE A 95 -11.15 -9.33 -4.05
C ILE A 95 -12.56 -9.59 -4.60
N ARG A 96 -13.62 -9.31 -3.83
CA ARG A 96 -15.01 -9.47 -4.29
C ARG A 96 -15.35 -8.60 -5.49
N LYS A 97 -14.73 -7.43 -5.64
CA LYS A 97 -14.93 -6.54 -6.80
C LYS A 97 -14.50 -7.18 -8.13
N LEU A 98 -13.70 -8.24 -8.11
CA LEU A 98 -13.38 -9.01 -9.32
C LEU A 98 -14.62 -9.61 -9.97
N GLU A 99 -15.66 -9.89 -9.19
CA GLU A 99 -16.95 -10.43 -9.64
C GLU A 99 -17.98 -9.34 -9.97
N SER A 100 -17.59 -8.05 -9.94
CA SER A 100 -18.49 -6.95 -10.29
C SER A 100 -18.94 -7.05 -11.75
N GLU A 101 -20.24 -6.85 -11.99
CA GLU A 101 -20.80 -6.71 -13.34
C GLU A 101 -20.27 -5.46 -14.05
N ASN A 102 -19.75 -4.49 -13.29
CA ASN A 102 -19.07 -3.33 -13.85
C ASN A 102 -17.62 -3.70 -14.22
N LEU A 103 -17.39 -3.90 -15.52
CA LEU A 103 -16.06 -4.23 -16.08
C LEU A 103 -14.96 -3.28 -15.63
N HIS A 104 -15.24 -1.97 -15.57
CA HIS A 104 -14.25 -1.00 -15.15
C HIS A 104 -13.86 -1.16 -13.68
N GLU A 105 -14.83 -1.49 -12.82
CA GLU A 105 -14.57 -1.77 -11.41
C GLU A 105 -13.77 -3.06 -11.23
N SER A 106 -14.12 -4.12 -11.95
CA SER A 106 -13.40 -5.40 -11.91
C SER A 106 -11.96 -5.26 -12.39
N GLU A 107 -11.73 -4.58 -13.52
CA GLU A 107 -10.38 -4.30 -14.03
C GLU A 107 -9.55 -3.44 -13.07
N SER A 108 -10.17 -2.42 -12.46
CA SER A 108 -9.52 -1.58 -11.47
C SER A 108 -9.11 -2.39 -10.22
N ALA A 109 -10.00 -3.26 -9.74
CA ALA A 109 -9.73 -4.15 -8.62
C ALA A 109 -8.59 -5.13 -8.92
N LEU A 110 -8.61 -5.77 -10.09
CA LEU A 110 -7.55 -6.68 -10.53
C LEU A 110 -6.18 -6.00 -10.58
N ASN A 111 -6.12 -4.79 -11.15
CA ASN A 111 -4.89 -4.01 -11.22
C ASN A 111 -4.39 -3.58 -9.84
N LYS A 112 -5.30 -3.24 -8.91
CA LYS A 112 -4.94 -2.89 -7.53
C LYS A 112 -4.41 -4.11 -6.78
N LEU A 113 -5.08 -5.26 -6.88
CA LEU A 113 -4.64 -6.52 -6.27
C LEU A 113 -3.28 -6.96 -6.80
N ARG A 114 -3.04 -6.85 -8.11
CA ARG A 114 -1.73 -7.17 -8.71
C ARG A 114 -0.61 -6.33 -8.11
N LYS A 115 -0.84 -5.02 -7.93
CA LYS A 115 0.15 -4.12 -7.31
C LYS A 115 0.42 -4.49 -5.85
N ILE A 116 -0.63 -4.80 -5.09
CA ILE A 116 -0.51 -5.22 -3.68
C ILE A 116 0.26 -6.53 -3.59
N PHE A 117 -0.12 -7.53 -4.40
CA PHE A 117 0.55 -8.82 -4.47
C PHE A 117 2.04 -8.65 -4.77
N ARG A 118 2.40 -7.91 -5.82
CA ARG A 118 3.81 -7.60 -6.16
C ARG A 118 4.58 -6.95 -5.02
N ALA A 119 3.95 -6.00 -4.33
CA ALA A 119 4.59 -5.32 -3.20
C ALA A 119 4.87 -6.30 -2.06
N LYS A 120 3.87 -7.10 -1.68
CA LYS A 120 4.00 -8.10 -0.61
C LYS A 120 5.00 -9.19 -0.95
N THR A 121 5.01 -9.69 -2.19
CA THR A 121 5.98 -10.71 -2.62
C THR A 121 7.41 -10.17 -2.65
N ALA A 122 7.59 -8.91 -3.05
CA ALA A 122 8.90 -8.24 -2.98
C ALA A 122 9.39 -8.07 -1.53
N GLU A 123 8.49 -7.77 -0.58
CA GLU A 123 8.82 -7.66 0.85
C GLU A 123 9.31 -8.99 1.43
N ILE A 124 8.73 -10.12 0.98
CA ILE A 124 9.13 -11.46 1.43
C ILE A 124 10.24 -12.11 0.57
N GLY A 125 10.74 -11.40 -0.45
CA GLY A 125 11.81 -11.87 -1.33
C GLY A 125 11.43 -13.02 -2.26
N VAL A 126 10.16 -13.09 -2.69
CA VAL A 126 9.62 -14.12 -3.59
C VAL A 126 9.23 -13.49 -4.92
N ASP A 127 9.63 -14.09 -6.05
CA ASP A 127 9.13 -13.73 -7.38
C ASP A 127 7.99 -14.67 -7.77
N ALA A 128 6.75 -14.23 -7.53
CA ALA A 128 5.54 -15.01 -7.78
C ALA A 128 4.60 -14.33 -8.78
N GLU A 129 5.11 -13.45 -9.65
CA GLU A 129 4.27 -12.69 -10.59
C GLU A 129 3.42 -13.62 -11.49
N ALA A 130 4.01 -14.72 -11.94
CA ALA A 130 3.32 -15.71 -12.76
C ALA A 130 2.18 -16.43 -12.01
N ILE A 131 2.27 -16.53 -10.68
CA ILE A 131 1.31 -17.22 -9.82
C ILE A 131 0.07 -16.37 -9.53
N PHE A 132 0.21 -15.03 -9.53
CA PHE A 132 -0.93 -14.13 -9.24
C PHE A 132 -2.16 -14.42 -10.13
N GLY A 133 -1.95 -14.56 -11.44
CA GLY A 133 -3.03 -14.84 -12.38
C GLY A 133 -3.70 -16.20 -12.11
N MET A 134 -2.92 -17.20 -11.70
CA MET A 134 -3.43 -18.52 -11.35
C MET A 134 -4.30 -18.48 -10.10
N ILE A 135 -3.84 -17.80 -9.04
CA ILE A 135 -4.60 -17.62 -7.79
C ILE A 135 -5.97 -17.01 -8.09
N VAL A 136 -5.99 -15.91 -8.85
CA VAL A 136 -7.22 -15.18 -9.18
C VAL A 136 -8.18 -16.06 -9.99
N ASN A 137 -7.68 -16.69 -11.06
CA ASN A 137 -8.50 -17.55 -11.92
C ASN A 137 -9.07 -18.74 -11.14
N GLU A 138 -8.28 -19.33 -10.25
CA GLU A 138 -8.76 -20.44 -9.43
C GLU A 138 -9.86 -19.99 -8.49
N ILE A 139 -9.66 -18.90 -7.72
CA ILE A 139 -10.68 -18.35 -6.82
C ILE A 139 -12.00 -18.14 -7.55
N LEU A 140 -11.98 -17.56 -8.75
CA LEU A 140 -13.19 -17.27 -9.52
C LEU A 140 -13.92 -18.54 -9.99
N SER A 141 -13.18 -19.63 -10.21
CA SER A 141 -13.71 -20.93 -10.67
C SER A 141 -14.22 -21.87 -9.55
N LEU A 142 -13.93 -21.56 -8.29
CA LEU A 142 -14.35 -22.39 -7.15
C LEU A 142 -15.84 -22.24 -6.82
N ASP A 143 -16.41 -23.30 -6.22
CA ASP A 143 -17.73 -23.26 -5.60
C ASP A 143 -17.81 -22.24 -4.46
N PRO A 144 -19.00 -21.68 -4.15
CA PRO A 144 -19.14 -20.55 -3.22
C PRO A 144 -18.46 -20.72 -1.85
N ASP A 145 -18.54 -21.90 -1.25
CA ASP A 145 -17.94 -22.18 0.06
C ASP A 145 -16.41 -22.22 0.00
N GLN A 146 -15.85 -22.87 -1.01
CA GLN A 146 -14.40 -22.96 -1.22
C GLN A 146 -13.83 -21.59 -1.61
N LYS A 147 -14.53 -20.89 -2.51
CA LYS A 147 -14.23 -19.51 -2.92
C LYS A 147 -14.17 -18.59 -1.72
N ARG A 148 -15.17 -18.66 -0.81
CA ARG A 148 -15.19 -17.84 0.41
C ARG A 148 -13.96 -18.08 1.28
N ILE A 149 -13.61 -19.34 1.55
CA ILE A 149 -12.45 -19.70 2.37
C ILE A 149 -11.16 -19.21 1.73
N LEU A 150 -10.96 -19.46 0.44
CA LEU A 150 -9.73 -19.07 -0.25
C LEU A 150 -9.61 -17.55 -0.38
N THR A 151 -10.72 -16.86 -0.62
CA THR A 151 -10.79 -15.38 -0.61
C THR A 151 -10.41 -14.81 0.75
N GLN A 152 -10.89 -15.40 1.85
CA GLN A 152 -10.51 -14.98 3.20
C GLN A 152 -9.01 -15.17 3.46
N LYS A 153 -8.45 -16.32 3.05
CA LYS A 153 -7.01 -16.59 3.18
C LYS A 153 -6.18 -15.62 2.36
N LEU A 154 -6.56 -15.36 1.10
CA LEU A 154 -5.86 -14.40 0.24
C LEU A 154 -5.97 -12.98 0.80
N ALA A 155 -7.16 -12.58 1.28
CA ALA A 155 -7.37 -11.27 1.88
C ALA A 155 -6.45 -11.07 3.09
N TYR A 156 -6.36 -12.07 3.95
CA TYR A 156 -5.46 -12.06 5.10
C TYR A 156 -3.98 -11.98 4.68
N ALA A 157 -3.55 -12.83 3.75
CA ALA A 157 -2.18 -12.84 3.25
C ALA A 157 -1.74 -11.53 2.56
N LEU A 158 -2.70 -10.76 2.02
CA LEU A 158 -2.46 -9.44 1.41
C LEU A 158 -2.63 -8.26 2.37
N SER A 159 -3.12 -8.51 3.59
CA SER A 159 -3.26 -7.52 4.66
C SER A 159 -1.93 -7.22 5.34
N ASP A 160 -1.91 -6.23 6.22
CA ASP A 160 -0.73 -5.83 7.00
C ASP A 160 -0.68 -6.47 8.40
N GLU A 161 -1.40 -7.57 8.62
CA GLU A 161 -1.28 -8.41 9.82
C GLU A 161 0.11 -9.04 9.95
N ASP A 162 0.59 -9.24 11.17
CA ASP A 162 1.98 -9.64 11.47
C ASP A 162 2.38 -11.00 10.84
N ASP A 163 1.46 -11.96 10.76
CA ASP A 163 1.66 -13.29 10.19
C ASP A 163 1.19 -13.41 8.73
N ALA A 164 0.68 -12.32 8.12
CA ALA A 164 0.31 -12.29 6.70
C ALA A 164 1.45 -12.68 5.75
N PRO A 165 2.73 -12.29 5.98
CA PRO A 165 3.85 -12.73 5.15
C PRO A 165 4.00 -14.25 5.07
N GLU A 166 3.80 -14.95 6.19
CA GLU A 166 3.92 -16.42 6.24
C GLU A 166 2.75 -17.07 5.51
N GLN A 167 1.53 -16.55 5.69
CA GLN A 167 0.37 -17.04 4.95
C GLN A 167 0.48 -16.82 3.44
N LEU A 168 1.11 -15.72 3.03
CA LEU A 168 1.39 -15.47 1.62
C LEU A 168 2.36 -16.51 1.05
N ARG A 169 3.43 -16.87 1.78
CA ARG A 169 4.35 -17.94 1.36
C ARG A 169 3.60 -19.26 1.19
N HIS A 170 2.79 -19.66 2.18
CA HIS A 170 2.01 -20.90 2.10
C HIS A 170 1.05 -20.93 0.91
N LEU A 171 0.36 -19.82 0.63
CA LEU A 171 -0.50 -19.72 -0.54
C LEU A 171 0.31 -19.87 -1.84
N ILE A 172 1.41 -19.13 -1.98
CA ILE A 172 2.26 -19.20 -3.18
C ILE A 172 2.73 -20.64 -3.41
N THR A 173 3.31 -21.29 -2.40
CA THR A 173 3.79 -22.67 -2.49
C THR A 173 2.67 -23.65 -2.84
N TYR A 174 1.48 -23.50 -2.26
CA TYR A 174 0.33 -24.34 -2.60
C TYR A 174 -0.01 -24.26 -4.10
N PHE A 175 -0.01 -23.04 -4.66
CA PHE A 175 -0.32 -22.82 -6.07
C PHE A 175 0.83 -23.22 -7.00
N GLU A 176 2.09 -23.06 -6.61
CA GLU A 176 3.25 -23.52 -7.39
C GLU A 176 3.28 -25.04 -7.55
N ILE A 177 3.02 -25.78 -6.47
CA ILE A 177 2.92 -27.24 -6.50
C ILE A 177 1.79 -27.67 -7.44
N ARG A 178 0.64 -27.01 -7.34
CA ARG A 178 -0.54 -27.31 -8.16
C ARG A 178 -0.33 -26.98 -9.64
N ALA A 179 0.50 -25.98 -9.94
CA ALA A 179 0.90 -25.61 -11.30
C ALA A 179 1.89 -26.59 -11.93
N GLY A 180 2.54 -27.46 -11.14
CA GLY A 180 3.67 -28.28 -11.59
C GLY A 180 4.96 -27.48 -11.79
N ASN A 181 5.10 -26.34 -11.08
CA ASN A 181 6.25 -25.43 -11.20
C ASN A 181 7.36 -25.70 -10.16
N MET A 182 7.22 -26.73 -9.33
CA MET A 182 8.22 -27.21 -8.36
C MET A 182 8.52 -28.69 -8.54
#